data_AF-A0A0G0N6L8-F1
#
_entry.id   AF-A0A0G0N6L8-F1
#
_cell.length_a   1.000
_cell.length_b   1.000
_cell.length_c   1.000
_cell.angle_alpha   90.00
_cell.angle_beta   90.00
_cell.angle_gamma   90.00
#
_symmetry.space_group_name_H-M   'P 1'
#
loop_
_entity.id
_entity.type
_entity.pdbx_description
1 polymer ?
#
loop_
_entity_poly.entity_id
_entity_poly.type
_entity_poly.pdbx_seq_one_letter_code
_entity_poly.pdbx_strand_id
1 'polypeptide(L)' 'MSLQVVSVIGNATKDAEVRVSKDGVSYVTFRLAVSNSDGTATFYNVLVFGHYGDVIKDH' A
#
# COMPACT_ATOMS: atom_id res chain seq x y z
N MET A 1 -7.88 13.51 18.24
CA MET A 1 -7.39 12.94 16.97
C MET A 1 -8.22 13.54 15.85
N SER A 2 -7.60 14.21 14.88
CA SER A 2 -8.27 14.59 13.64
C SER A 2 -8.09 13.46 12.63
N LEU A 3 -9.16 13.14 11.89
CA LEU A 3 -9.08 12.23 10.76
C LEU A 3 -8.32 12.91 9.62
N GLN A 4 -7.35 12.22 9.05
CA GLN A 4 -6.69 12.62 7.80
C GLN A 4 -7.03 11.61 6.72
N VAL A 5 -7.58 12.10 5.61
CA VAL A 5 -7.92 11.28 4.45
C VAL A 5 -7.00 11.66 3.31
N VAL A 6 -6.43 10.65 2.65
CA VAL A 6 -5.55 10.82 1.48
C VAL A 6 -6.03 9.87 0.39
N SER A 7 -6.21 10.38 -0.83
CA SER A 7 -6.50 9.58 -2.02
C SER A 7 -5.28 9.60 -2.94
N VAL A 8 -4.81 8.40 -3.32
CA VAL A 8 -3.61 8.22 -4.16
C VAL A 8 -3.96 7.33 -5.34
N ILE A 9 -3.55 7.75 -6.55
CA ILE A 9 -3.69 6.96 -7.77
C ILE A 9 -2.29 6.79 -8.36
N GLY A 10 -1.88 5.55 -8.58
CA GLY A 10 -0.56 5.22 -9.08
C GLY A 10 -0.46 3.75 -9.46
N ASN A 11 0.67 3.36 -10.03
CA ASN A 11 0.91 1.99 -10.45
C ASN A 11 1.59 1.19 -9.32
N ALA A 12 1.15 -0.04 -9.10
CA ALA A 12 1.90 -0.97 -8.27
C ALA A 12 3.26 -1.26 -8.93
N THR A 13 4.35 -1.11 -8.19
CA THR A 13 5.72 -1.31 -8.73
C THR A 13 6.25 -2.71 -8.48
N LYS A 14 5.55 -3.48 -7.65
CA LYS A 14 5.85 -4.86 -7.31
C LYS A 14 4.57 -5.53 -6.79
N ASP A 15 4.55 -6.85 -6.85
CA ASP A 15 3.46 -7.66 -6.32
C ASP A 15 3.27 -7.42 -4.82
N ALA A 16 2.03 -7.65 -4.37
CA ALA A 16 1.66 -7.59 -2.98
C ALA A 16 2.31 -8.74 -2.19
N GLU A 17 2.94 -8.43 -1.06
CA GLU A 17 3.55 -9.41 -0.17
C GLU A 17 2.75 -9.52 1.13
N VAL A 18 2.39 -10.73 1.52
CA VAL A 18 1.83 -11.02 2.85
C VAL A 18 2.98 -11.12 3.86
N ARG A 19 2.88 -10.38 4.96
CA ARG A 19 3.85 -10.38 6.07
C ARG A 19 3.13 -10.47 7.40
N VAL A 20 3.88 -10.80 8.45
CA VAL A 20 3.37 -10.89 9.82
C VAL A 20 4.12 -9.88 10.68
N SER A 21 3.39 -9.08 11.45
CA SER A 21 3.96 -8.10 12.38
C SER A 21 4.65 -8.79 13.56
N LYS A 22 5.42 -8.03 14.35
CA LYS A 22 6.03 -8.56 15.58
C LYS A 22 5.00 -9.11 16.57
N ASP A 23 3.78 -8.61 16.53
CA ASP A 23 2.67 -9.00 17.40
C ASP A 23 1.78 -10.09 16.78
N GLY A 24 2.20 -10.69 15.65
CA GLY A 24 1.48 -11.80 15.01
C GLY A 24 0.36 -11.37 14.06
N VAL A 25 0.20 -10.08 13.77
CA VAL A 25 -0.87 -9.59 12.88
C VAL A 25 -0.42 -9.69 11.41
N SER A 26 -1.19 -10.40 10.59
CA SER A 26 -0.97 -10.45 9.14
C SER A 26 -1.29 -9.10 8.50
N TYR A 27 -0.44 -8.68 7.56
CA TYR A 27 -0.64 -7.48 6.76
C TYR A 27 -0.08 -7.67 5.35
N VAL A 28 -0.65 -6.95 4.41
CA VAL A 28 -0.15 -6.89 3.04
C VAL A 28 0.65 -5.63 2.83
N THR A 29 1.77 -5.74 2.13
CA THR A 29 2.59 -4.59 1.74
C THR A 29 2.91 -4.60 0.26
N PHE A 30 2.83 -3.41 -0.35
CA PHE A 30 3.21 -3.16 -1.74
C PHE A 30 3.72 -1.73 -1.86
N ARG A 31 4.20 -1.37 -3.05
CA ARG A 31 4.68 -0.02 -3.34
C ARG A 31 3.93 0.56 -4.54
N LEU A 32 3.51 1.81 -4.41
CA LEU A 32 2.91 2.60 -5.48
C LEU A 32 3.92 3.60 -6.03
N ALA A 33 3.98 3.72 -7.35
CA ALA A 33 4.59 4.85 -8.04
C ALA A 33 3.49 5.79 -8.55
N VAL A 34 3.55 7.04 -8.10
CA VAL A 34 2.64 8.11 -8.51
C VAL A 34 3.42 9.06 -9.40
N SER A 35 2.99 9.16 -10.65
CA SER A 35 3.58 10.10 -11.62
C SER A 35 3.14 11.52 -11.32
N ASN A 36 4.11 12.43 -11.21
CA ASN A 36 3.89 13.85 -11.05
C ASN A 36 3.88 14.55 -12.42
N SER A 37 3.28 15.74 -12.48
CA SER A 37 3.21 16.53 -13.71
C SER A 37 4.56 17.01 -14.24
N ASP A 38 5.58 17.03 -13.39
CA ASP A 38 6.96 17.40 -13.73
C ASP A 38 7.78 16.24 -14.31
N GLY A 39 7.16 15.08 -14.52
CA GLY A 39 7.81 13.88 -15.04
C GLY A 39 8.56 13.07 -13.98
N THR A 40 8.56 13.50 -12.72
CA THR A 40 9.10 12.71 -11.61
C THR A 40 8.06 11.69 -11.11
N ALA A 41 8.50 10.73 -10.30
CA ALA A 41 7.62 9.79 -9.63
C ALA A 41 7.85 9.82 -8.12
N THR A 42 6.77 9.87 -7.35
CA THR A 42 6.81 9.70 -5.90
C THR A 42 6.42 8.27 -5.55
N PHE A 43 7.21 7.63 -4.69
CA PHE A 43 6.99 6.25 -4.28
C PHE A 43 6.41 6.18 -2.87
N TYR A 44 5.28 5.49 -2.72
CA TYR A 44 4.62 5.27 -1.44
C TYR A 44 4.71 3.79 -1.07
N ASN A 45 5.22 3.49 0.12
CA ASN A 45 5.09 2.15 0.68
C ASN A 45 3.72 2.07 1.39
N VAL A 46 2.91 1.10 0.99
CA VAL A 46 1.56 0.90 1.52
C VAL A 46 1.55 -0.35 2.38
N LEU A 47 0.88 -0.26 3.52
CA LEU A 47 0.65 -1.38 4.44
C LEU A 47 -0.84 -1.43 4.73
N VAL A 48 -1.45 -2.60 4.51
CA VAL A 48 -2.89 -2.82 4.71
C VAL A 48 -3.06 -3.94 5.71
N PHE A 49 -3.73 -3.63 6.83
CA PHE A 49 -4.05 -4.59 7.87
C PHE A 49 -5.48 -5.12 7.71
N GLY A 50 -5.70 -6.34 8.18
CA GLY A 50 -7.04 -6.95 8.28
C GLY A 50 -7.64 -7.33 6.92
N HIS A 51 -8.97 -7.39 6.87
CA HIS A 51 -9.75 -7.96 5.75
C HIS A 51 -9.36 -7.41 4.37
N TYR A 52 -9.04 -6.12 4.27
CA TYR A 52 -8.65 -5.52 2.99
C TYR A 52 -7.31 -6.03 2.48
N GLY A 53 -6.40 -6.44 3.36
CA GLY A 53 -5.15 -7.09 2.96
C GLY A 53 -5.42 -8.45 2.30
N ASP A 54 -6.32 -9.25 2.87
CA ASP A 54 -6.64 -10.57 2.33
C ASP A 54 -7.21 -10.49 0.91
N VAL A 55 -8.07 -9.50 0.62
CA VAL A 55 -8.64 -9.31 -0.72
C VAL A 55 -7.59 -8.85 -1.74
N ILE A 56 -6.64 -8.01 -1.32
CA ILE A 56 -5.56 -7.49 -2.19
C ILE A 56 -4.57 -8.59 -2.57
N LYS A 57 -4.38 -9.63 -1.74
CA LYS A 57 -3.43 -10.70 -2.06
C LYS A 57 -3.84 -11.54 -3.29
N ASP A 58 -5.14 -11.61 -3.56
CA ASP A 58 -5.72 -12.53 -4.55
C ASP A 58 -5.80 -11.91 -5.97
N HIS A 59 -5.33 -10.67 -6.14
CA HIS A 59 -5.36 -9.89 -7.40
C HIS A 59 -3.99 -9.32 -7.72
#